data_AF-A0A7V4CLW6-F1
#
_entry.id   AF-A0A7V4CLW6-F1
#
_cell.length_a   1.000
_cell.length_b   1.000
_cell.length_c   1.000
_cell.angle_alpha   90.00
_cell.angle_beta   90.00
_cell.angle_gamma   90.00
#
_symmetry.space_group_name_H-M   'P 1'
#
loop_
_entity.id
_entity.type
_entity.pdbx_description
1 polymer ?
#
loop_
_entity_poly.entity_id
_entity_poly.type
_entity_poly.pdbx_seq_one_letter_code
_entity_poly.pdbx_strand_id
1 'polypeptide(L)' 'MFASLVEEVGELGREINNIERYKIKREAQTSALDVEIGDVLFSLICIANYFKIDMEDAFLKTLEKYTKRDSQRWTPKKR' A
#
# COMPACT_ATOMS: atom_id res chain seq x y z
N MET A 1 2.09 -9.71 -15.11
CA MET A 1 1.41 -8.51 -14.57
C MET A 1 0.69 -8.82 -13.26
N PHE A 2 -0.42 -9.56 -13.24
CA PHE A 2 -1.06 -9.90 -11.95
C PHE A 2 -0.19 -10.80 -11.06
N ALA A 3 0.44 -11.84 -11.62
CA ALA A 3 1.38 -12.68 -10.87
C ALA A 3 2.56 -11.88 -10.31
N SER A 4 3.12 -10.95 -11.10
CA SER A 4 4.16 -10.01 -10.68
C SER A 4 3.71 -9.17 -9.49
N LEU A 5 2.52 -8.56 -9.54
CA LEU A 5 1.96 -7.82 -8.40
C LEU A 5 1.87 -8.69 -7.12
N VAL A 6 1.47 -9.95 -7.25
CA VAL A 6 1.38 -10.87 -6.10
C VAL A 6 2.77 -11.19 -5.53
N GLU A 7 3.77 -11.34 -6.39
CA GLU A 7 5.17 -11.54 -6.01
C GLU A 7 5.72 -10.33 -5.24
N GLU A 8 5.63 -9.12 -5.80
CA GLU A 8 6.12 -7.89 -5.15
C GLU A 8 5.42 -7.64 -3.81
N VAL A 9 4.10 -7.91 -3.70
CA VAL A 9 3.38 -7.79 -2.43
C VAL A 9 3.88 -8.81 -1.39
N GLY A 10 4.31 -9.98 -1.84
CA GLY A 10 4.92 -10.99 -0.98
C GLY A 10 6.29 -10.56 -0.45
N GLU A 11 7.11 -9.95 -1.30
CA GLU A 11 8.44 -9.41 -0.95
C GLU A 11 8.30 -8.22 0.01
N LEU A 12 7.42 -7.27 -0.30
CA LEU A 12 7.04 -6.18 0.60
C LEU A 12 6.57 -6.70 1.97
N GLY A 13 5.72 -7.73 1.98
CA GLY A 13 5.25 -8.36 3.21
C GLY A 13 6.37 -8.99 4.04
N ARG A 14 7.40 -9.56 3.39
CA ARG A 14 8.59 -10.11 4.06
C ARG A 14 9.38 -8.98 4.73
N GLU A 15 9.62 -7.88 4.03
CA GLU A 15 10.38 -6.75 4.57
C GLU A 15 9.66 -6.03 5.72
N ILE A 16 8.34 -5.82 5.62
CA ILE A 16 7.54 -5.30 6.74
C ILE A 16 7.68 -6.20 7.97
N ASN A 17 7.55 -7.52 7.79
CA ASN A 17 7.70 -8.46 8.90
C ASN A 17 9.10 -8.44 9.51
N ASN A 18 10.15 -8.28 8.69
CA ASN A 18 11.52 -8.16 9.16
C ASN A 18 11.70 -6.91 10.04
N ILE A 19 11.13 -5.77 9.63
CA ILE A 19 11.18 -4.51 10.39
C ILE A 19 10.39 -4.62 11.70
N GLU A 20 9.15 -5.13 11.65
CA GLU A 20 8.25 -5.15 12.81
C GLU A 20 8.60 -6.23 13.85
N ARG A 21 9.23 -7.35 13.45
CA ARG A 21 9.57 -8.45 14.38
C ARG A 21 10.80 -8.18 15.24
N TYR A 22 11.75 -7.34 14.80
CA TYR A 22 12.99 -7.13 15.54
C TYR A 22 12.94 -5.86 16.41
N LYS A 23 12.65 -6.04 17.70
CA LYS A 23 12.80 -5.01 18.77
C LYS A 23 14.25 -4.48 18.96
N ILE A 24 15.24 -5.00 18.24
CA ILE A 24 16.66 -4.71 18.45
C ILE A 24 17.18 -3.96 17.23
N LYS A 25 17.63 -2.72 17.48
CA LYS A 25 18.32 -1.83 16.54
C LYS A 25 19.46 -2.58 15.83
N ARG A 26 19.18 -3.18 14.68
CA ARG A 26 20.10 -3.13 13.55
C ARG A 26 19.65 -1.95 12.72
N GLU A 27 20.60 -1.19 12.20
CA GLU A 27 20.35 -0.10 11.26
C GLU A 27 19.38 -0.63 10.20
N ALA A 28 18.11 -0.24 10.31
CA ALA A 28 17.06 -0.75 9.46
C ALA A 28 17.44 -0.31 8.04
N GLN A 29 17.60 -1.27 7.14
CA GLN A 29 17.78 -0.98 5.72
C GLN A 29 16.42 -0.49 5.19
N THR A 30 16.05 0.75 5.53
CA THR A 30 14.90 1.46 4.96
C THR A 30 14.98 1.51 3.43
N SER A 31 16.17 1.34 2.87
CA SER A 31 16.48 1.23 1.44
C SER A 31 16.00 -0.06 0.77
N ALA A 32 15.48 -1.04 1.52
CA ALA A 32 14.81 -2.20 0.93
C ALA A 32 13.30 -1.95 0.84
N LEU A 33 12.71 -1.38 1.90
CA LEU A 33 11.26 -1.16 1.97
C LEU A 33 10.76 -0.17 0.91
N ASP A 34 11.51 0.89 0.63
CA ASP A 34 11.19 1.87 -0.41
C ASP A 34 11.21 1.26 -1.82
N VAL A 35 12.17 0.38 -2.10
CA VAL A 35 12.28 -0.38 -3.36
C VAL A 35 11.06 -1.29 -3.53
N GLU A 36 10.74 -2.12 -2.53
CA GLU A 36 9.60 -3.03 -2.59
C GLU A 36 8.25 -2.29 -2.76
N ILE A 37 8.09 -1.13 -2.11
CA ILE A 37 6.92 -0.26 -2.32
C ILE A 37 6.87 0.25 -3.77
N GLY A 38 8.03 0.62 -4.32
CA GLY A 38 8.19 1.04 -5.70
C GLY A 38 7.78 -0.05 -6.69
N ASP A 39 8.20 -1.29 -6.47
CA ASP A 39 7.92 -2.42 -7.36
C ASP A 39 6.44 -2.82 -7.34
N VAL A 40 5.80 -2.79 -6.17
CA VAL A 40 4.34 -2.95 -6.05
C VAL A 40 3.61 -1.85 -6.82
N LEU A 41 4.01 -0.59 -6.66
CA LEU A 41 3.39 0.53 -7.36
C LEU A 41 3.58 0.42 -8.87
N PHE A 42 4.78 0.09 -9.34
CA PHE A 42 5.07 -0.11 -10.76
C PHE A 42 4.24 -1.23 -11.38
N SER A 43 4.13 -2.37 -10.68
CA SER A 43 3.29 -3.49 -11.10
C SER A 43 1.82 -3.10 -11.20
N LEU A 44 1.32 -2.30 -10.26
CA LEU A 44 -0.04 -1.77 -10.28
C LEU A 44 -0.27 -0.80 -11.46
N ILE A 45 0.69 0.09 -11.72
CA ILE A 45 0.66 1.03 -12.87
C ILE A 45 0.59 0.24 -14.18
N CYS A 46 1.39 -0.82 -14.34
CA CYS A 46 1.36 -1.66 -15.53
C CYS A 46 -0.01 -2.30 -15.76
N ILE A 47 -0.65 -2.80 -14.69
CA ILE A 47 -2.00 -3.36 -14.75
C ILE A 47 -3.01 -2.27 -15.16
N ALA A 48 -2.97 -1.10 -14.51
CA ALA A 48 -3.88 0.01 -14.82
C ALA A 48 -3.76 0.45 -16.28
N ASN A 49 -2.54 0.60 -16.79
CA ASN A 49 -2.26 0.97 -18.18
C ASN A 49 -2.84 -0.06 -19.15
N TYR A 50 -2.65 -1.36 -18.89
CA TYR A 50 -3.20 -2.43 -19.74
C TYR A 50 -4.73 -2.38 -19.84
N PHE A 51 -5.41 -2.13 -18.72
CA PHE A 51 -6.87 -2.02 -18.68
C PHE A 51 -7.40 -0.62 -19.03
N LYS A 52 -6.52 0.32 -19.37
CA LYS A 52 -6.86 1.73 -19.65
C LYS A 52 -7.63 2.40 -18.50
N ILE A 53 -7.18 2.16 -17.28
CA ILE A 53 -7.74 2.74 -16.06
C ILE A 53 -6.98 4.03 -15.74
N ASP A 54 -7.73 5.12 -15.58
CA ASP A 54 -7.22 6.34 -14.96
C ASP A 54 -7.08 6.10 -13.45
N MET A 55 -5.84 6.05 -12.96
CA MET A 55 -5.55 5.76 -11.56
C MET A 55 -5.92 6.91 -10.63
N GLU A 56 -5.88 8.16 -11.08
CA GLU A 56 -6.22 9.33 -10.27
C GLU A 56 -7.72 9.31 -9.97
N ASP A 57 -8.54 9.16 -11.01
CA ASP A 57 -10.00 9.03 -10.86
C ASP A 57 -10.38 7.80 -10.01
N ALA A 58 -9.73 6.65 -10.24
CA ALA A 58 -9.96 5.45 -9.43
C ALA A 58 -9.60 5.65 -7.95
N PHE A 59 -8.51 6.37 -7.66
CA PHE A 59 -8.07 6.69 -6.31
C PHE A 59 -9.05 7.67 -5.63
N LEU A 60 -9.47 8.74 -6.32
CA LEU A 60 -10.44 9.71 -5.81
C LEU A 60 -11.79 9.07 -5.46
N LYS A 61 -12.31 8.19 -6.32
CA LYS A 61 -13.54 7.42 -6.04
C LYS A 61 -13.40 6.54 -4.79
N THR A 62 -12.22 5.94 -4.62
CA THR A 62 -11.92 5.12 -3.44
C THR A 62 -11.87 5.96 -2.17
N LEU A 63 -11.22 7.12 -2.21
CA LEU A 63 -11.19 8.06 -1.09
C LEU A 63 -12.59 8.53 -0.71
N GLU A 64 -13.42 8.95 -1.68
CA GLU A 64 -14.79 9.37 -1.41
C GLU A 64 -15.61 8.27 -0.72
N LYS A 65 -15.47 7.01 -1.18
CA LYS A 65 -16.11 5.85 -0.56
C LYS A 65 -15.68 5.67 0.90
N TYR A 66 -14.38 5.79 1.21
CA TYR A 66 -13.87 5.69 2.58
C TYR A 66 -14.34 6.86 3.44
N THR A 67 -14.30 8.10 2.94
CA THR A 67 -14.81 9.28 3.65
C THR A 67 -16.30 9.13 4.00
N LYS A 68 -17.13 8.70 3.05
CA LYS A 68 -18.56 8.46 3.28
C LYS A 68 -18.79 7.35 4.31
N ARG A 69 -18.06 6.23 4.19
CA ARG A 69 -18.16 5.09 5.13
C ARG A 69 -17.76 5.46 6.55
N ASP A 70 -16.66 6.19 6.71
CA ASP A 70 -16.07 6.48 8.01
C ASP A 70 -16.66 7.75 8.67
N SER A 71 -17.48 8.53 7.93
CA SER A 71 -18.23 9.68 8.45
C SER A 71 -19.11 9.38 9.67
N GLN A 72 -19.55 8.13 9.83
CA GLN A 72 -20.41 7.66 10.92
C GLN A 72 -19.64 6.86 12.00
N ARG A 73 -18.33 6.66 11.85
CA ARG A 73 -17.52 5.84 12.77
C ARG A 73 -16.84 6.63 13.87
N TRP A 74 -16.81 7.96 13.77
CA TRP A 74 -16.21 8.81 14.79
C TRP A 74 -17.24 9.16 15.88
N THR A 75 -17.14 8.50 17.04
CA THR A 75 -17.80 8.97 18.27
C THR A 75 -16.85 9.95 18.95
N PRO A 76 -17.17 11.26 19.03
CA PRO A 76 -16.34 12.20 19.77
C PRO A 76 -16.24 11.76 21.22
N LYS A 77 -15.03 11.58 21.76
CA LYS A 77 -14.84 11.38 23.20
C LYS A 77 -15.35 12.65 23.90
N LYS A 78 -16.42 12.52 24.70
CA LYS A 78 -16.90 13.61 25.57
C LYS A 78 -15.75 13.96 26.53
N ARG A 79 -15.37 15.24 26.55
CA ARG A 79 -14.48 15.81 27.58
C ARG A 79 -15.21 15.91 28.90
#